data_AF-A0A1Y3B929-F1
#
_entry.id   AF-A0A1Y3B929-F1
#
_cell.length_a   1.000
_cell.length_b   1.000
_cell.length_c   1.000
_cell.angle_alpha   90.00
_cell.angle_beta   90.00
_cell.angle_gamma   90.00
#
_symmetry.space_group_name_H-M   'P 1'
#
loop_
_entity.id
_entity.type
_entity.pdbx_description
1 polymer ?
#
loop_
_entity_poly.entity_id
_entity_poly.type
_entity_poly.pdbx_seq_one_letter_code
_entity_poly.pdbx_strand_id
1 'polypeptide(L)'
;MIGNKKLYFDTCDPDDYRIDNGTTHIVYVTGRGPLSRPDELHLIDHKHGFQRAQLLKPPLSNSANVSDEQLQTLDFLVNNVTIPNVETTYWCTLIKLPDAFKQPIHIVQYEAIINEQNKDIVHHMELFHCEVDVEKELPPWNGLCHDSNMPESLEQCKRVTAAWAYGAG
;
A
#
# COMPACT_ATOMS: atom_id res chain seq x y z
N MET A 1 2.28 -36.19 -3.98
CA MET A 1 3.51 -35.74 -3.30
C MET A 1 4.05 -34.54 -4.08
N ILE A 2 4.01 -33.34 -3.50
CA ILE A 2 4.71 -32.19 -4.08
C ILE A 2 6.17 -32.38 -3.66
N GLY A 3 7.00 -32.91 -4.57
CA GLY A 3 8.43 -33.10 -4.30
C GLY A 3 9.12 -31.76 -4.07
N ASN A 4 10.10 -31.72 -3.15
CA ASN A 4 10.93 -30.54 -2.94
C ASN A 4 11.82 -30.29 -4.17
N LYS A 5 11.30 -29.51 -5.13
CA LYS A 5 12.07 -29.02 -6.28
C LYS A 5 12.76 -27.73 -5.87
N LYS A 6 14.09 -27.71 -5.86
CA LYS A 6 14.89 -26.49 -5.69
C LYS A 6 15.15 -25.88 -7.07
N LEU A 7 14.94 -24.57 -7.20
CA LEU A 7 15.28 -23.79 -8.39
C LEU A 7 16.42 -22.83 -8.03
N TYR A 8 17.35 -22.62 -8.97
CA TYR A 8 18.34 -21.55 -8.87
C TYR A 8 17.73 -20.22 -9.31
N PHE A 9 18.29 -19.11 -8.84
CA PHE A 9 17.81 -17.78 -9.23
C PHE A 9 18.19 -17.40 -10.67
N ASP A 10 19.35 -17.87 -11.12
CA ASP A 10 19.87 -17.65 -12.46
C ASP A 10 20.51 -18.95 -12.95
N THR A 11 20.36 -19.23 -14.24
CA THR A 11 20.94 -20.41 -14.90
C THR A 11 21.68 -19.96 -16.16
N CYS A 12 22.48 -20.85 -16.74
CA CYS A 12 23.15 -20.56 -18.02
C CYS A 12 22.23 -20.81 -19.23
N ASP A 13 20.98 -21.21 -19.01
CA ASP A 13 20.00 -21.47 -20.06
C ASP A 13 19.27 -20.16 -20.39
N PRO A 14 19.38 -19.63 -21.63
CA PRO A 14 18.74 -18.37 -21.99
C PRO A 14 17.21 -18.44 -22.02
N ASP A 15 16.61 -19.63 -22.00
CA ASP A 15 15.16 -19.82 -21.99
C ASP A 15 14.56 -19.81 -20.57
N ASP A 16 15.40 -19.88 -19.53
CA ASP A 16 14.97 -19.83 -18.14
C ASP A 16 14.64 -18.39 -17.68
N TYR A 17 13.59 -18.26 -16.86
CA TYR A 17 13.29 -16.98 -16.22
C TYR A 17 14.31 -16.67 -15.12
N ARG A 18 15.07 -15.58 -15.29
CA ARG A 18 15.96 -15.07 -14.25
C ARG A 18 15.17 -14.41 -13.12
N ILE A 19 15.29 -14.96 -11.92
CA ILE A 19 14.71 -14.38 -10.69
C ILE A 19 15.64 -13.26 -10.21
N ASP A 20 15.10 -12.05 -10.15
CA ASP A 20 15.81 -10.85 -9.74
C ASP A 20 15.00 -10.06 -8.69
N ASN A 21 15.56 -8.96 -8.21
CA ASN A 21 14.88 -8.04 -7.30
C ASN A 21 13.64 -7.43 -7.94
N GLY A 22 12.63 -7.15 -7.12
CA GLY A 22 11.37 -6.52 -7.53
C GLY A 22 10.22 -7.52 -7.65
N THR A 23 9.31 -7.26 -8.60
CA THR A 23 8.06 -8.00 -8.76
C THR A 23 8.21 -9.15 -9.75
N THR A 24 7.99 -10.37 -9.28
CA THR A 24 7.84 -11.56 -10.12
C THR A 24 6.36 -11.83 -10.40
N HIS A 25 6.04 -12.16 -11.65
CA HIS A 25 4.71 -12.58 -12.06
C HIS A 25 4.65 -14.11 -12.11
N ILE A 26 3.91 -14.72 -11.20
CA ILE A 26 3.73 -16.17 -11.11
C ILE A 26 2.47 -16.51 -11.88
N VAL A 27 2.62 -17.22 -12.99
CA VAL A 27 1.47 -17.74 -13.76
C VAL A 27 1.07 -19.12 -13.24
N TYR A 28 -0.24 -19.38 -13.17
CA TYR A 28 -0.76 -20.66 -12.71
C TYR A 28 -1.96 -21.11 -13.53
N VAL A 29 -2.14 -22.42 -13.57
CA VAL A 29 -3.30 -23.11 -14.14
C VAL A 29 -3.72 -24.18 -13.15
N THR A 30 -5.02 -24.30 -12.91
CA THR A 30 -5.61 -25.29 -12.00
C THR A 30 -6.59 -26.16 -12.77
N GLY A 31 -6.50 -27.48 -12.57
CA GLY A 31 -7.25 -28.50 -13.30
C GLY A 31 -7.28 -29.82 -12.56
N ARG A 32 -8.03 -30.80 -13.08
CA ARG A 32 -8.14 -32.15 -12.48
C ARG A 32 -7.01 -33.05 -12.96
N GLY A 33 -6.33 -33.67 -11.98
CA GLY A 33 -5.53 -34.88 -12.19
C GLY A 33 -4.29 -34.70 -13.06
N PRO A 34 -3.37 -35.68 -13.08
CA PRO A 34 -2.09 -35.47 -13.74
C PRO A 34 -2.30 -35.22 -15.22
N LEU A 35 -1.74 -34.12 -15.71
CA LEU A 35 -1.62 -33.89 -17.15
C LEU A 35 -0.75 -35.01 -17.70
N SER A 36 -1.31 -35.83 -18.58
CA SER A 36 -0.57 -36.89 -19.26
C SER A 36 0.48 -36.29 -20.21
N ARG A 37 0.15 -35.15 -20.83
CA ARG A 37 1.04 -34.35 -21.68
C ARG A 37 0.75 -32.85 -21.53
N PRO A 38 1.76 -31.97 -21.59
CA PRO A 38 1.55 -30.51 -21.58
C PRO A 38 0.72 -30.03 -22.78
N ASP A 39 0.87 -30.68 -23.92
CA ASP A 39 0.26 -30.32 -25.21
C ASP A 39 -1.27 -30.47 -25.22
N GLU A 40 -1.82 -31.22 -24.26
CA GLU A 40 -3.26 -31.42 -24.06
C GLU A 40 -3.89 -30.31 -23.20
N LEU A 41 -3.08 -29.38 -22.69
CA LEU A 41 -3.54 -28.28 -21.83
C LEU A 41 -4.01 -27.09 -22.69
N HIS A 42 -5.31 -27.06 -22.96
CA HIS A 42 -5.97 -25.86 -23.47
C HIS A 42 -6.28 -24.90 -22.30
N LEU A 43 -5.57 -23.78 -22.22
CA LEU A 43 -5.71 -22.80 -21.13
C LEU A 43 -7.15 -22.27 -20.97
N ILE A 44 -7.89 -22.16 -22.07
CA ILE A 44 -9.28 -21.68 -22.09
C ILE A 44 -10.20 -22.59 -21.26
N ASP A 45 -9.92 -23.89 -21.26
CA ASP A 45 -10.75 -24.88 -20.57
C ASP A 45 -10.43 -25.01 -19.08
N HIS A 46 -9.44 -24.25 -18.59
CA HIS A 46 -8.90 -24.36 -17.25
C HIS A 46 -8.92 -23.03 -16.51
N LYS A 47 -9.12 -23.08 -15.18
CA LYS A 47 -8.97 -21.90 -14.34
C LYS A 47 -7.49 -21.55 -14.26
N HIS A 48 -7.13 -20.44 -14.88
CA HIS A 48 -5.77 -19.92 -14.92
C HIS A 48 -5.74 -18.48 -14.38
N GLY A 49 -4.54 -17.98 -14.14
CA GLY A 49 -4.34 -16.61 -13.70
C GLY A 49 -2.87 -16.32 -13.45
N PHE A 50 -2.63 -15.18 -12.82
CA PHE A 50 -1.30 -14.83 -12.34
C PHE A 50 -1.39 -14.20 -10.95
N GLN A 51 -0.29 -14.26 -10.22
CA GLN A 51 -0.11 -13.56 -8.96
C GLN A 51 1.21 -12.78 -9.00
N ARG A 52 1.21 -11.57 -8.46
CA ARG A 52 2.42 -10.76 -8.30
C ARG A 52 2.99 -10.98 -6.92
N ALA A 53 4.29 -11.25 -6.84
CA ALA A 53 4.98 -11.46 -5.57
C ALA A 53 6.43 -10.99 -5.66
N GLN A 54 7.03 -10.69 -4.52
CA GLN A 54 8.47 -10.51 -4.41
C GLN A 54 9.07 -11.82 -3.89
N LEU A 55 9.77 -12.56 -4.76
CA LEU A 55 10.41 -13.83 -4.39
C LEU A 55 11.67 -13.62 -3.56
N LEU A 56 12.46 -12.60 -3.90
CA LEU A 56 13.66 -12.22 -3.17
C LEU A 56 13.31 -11.18 -2.11
N LYS A 57 13.06 -11.65 -0.88
CA LYS A 57 12.78 -10.79 0.27
C LYS A 57 14.09 -10.29 0.88
N PRO A 58 14.15 -9.00 1.30
CA PRO A 58 15.28 -8.54 2.08
C PRO A 58 15.37 -9.36 3.37
N PRO A 59 16.59 -9.53 3.93
CA PRO A 59 16.72 -10.11 5.25
C PRO A 59 15.90 -9.28 6.24
N LEU A 60 15.25 -9.97 7.19
CA LEU A 60 14.52 -9.29 8.25
C LEU A 60 15.50 -8.36 8.98
N SER A 61 15.26 -7.05 8.92
CA SER A 61 15.94 -6.13 9.84
C SER A 61 15.32 -6.37 11.20
N ASN A 62 16.15 -6.59 12.23
CA ASN A 62 15.67 -6.48 13.59
C ASN A 62 15.17 -5.04 13.77
N SER A 63 13.85 -4.83 13.78
CA SER A 63 13.31 -3.56 14.23
C SER A 63 13.81 -3.32 15.66
N ALA A 64 14.06 -2.06 16.02
CA ALA A 64 14.31 -1.77 17.42
C ALA A 64 13.13 -2.33 18.23
N ASN A 65 13.42 -3.14 19.25
CA ASN A 65 12.41 -3.66 20.16
C ASN A 65 11.83 -2.49 20.96
N VAL A 66 10.84 -1.80 20.40
CA VAL A 66 10.02 -0.83 21.12
C VAL A 66 9.03 -1.65 21.95
N SER A 67 9.00 -1.43 23.27
CA SER A 67 8.04 -2.11 24.13
C SER A 67 6.62 -1.67 23.76
N ASP A 68 5.66 -2.59 23.78
CA ASP A 68 4.23 -2.27 23.54
C ASP A 68 3.72 -1.17 24.48
N GLU A 69 4.28 -1.07 25.69
CA GLU A 69 3.95 -0.03 26.68
C GLU A 69 4.34 1.39 26.23
N GLN A 70 5.25 1.51 25.26
CA GLN A 70 5.71 2.77 24.69
C GLN A 70 4.99 3.13 23.38
N LEU A 71 4.20 2.21 22.83
CA LEU A 71 3.49 2.39 21.57
C LEU A 71 2.11 3.01 21.82
N GLN A 72 1.75 3.96 20.96
CA GLN A 72 0.41 4.52 20.88
C GLN A 72 -0.04 4.49 19.42
N THR A 73 -1.27 4.05 19.20
CA THR A 73 -1.90 4.02 17.87
C THR A 73 -2.76 5.26 17.68
N LEU A 74 -2.67 5.87 16.49
CA LEU A 74 -3.49 7.00 16.10
C LEU A 74 -4.05 6.76 14.70
N ASP A 75 -5.37 6.80 14.60
CA ASP A 75 -6.07 6.59 13.34
C ASP A 75 -6.36 7.93 12.65
N PHE A 76 -5.90 8.04 11.40
CA PHE A 76 -6.21 9.17 10.52
C PHE A 76 -7.30 8.76 9.55
N LEU A 77 -8.57 9.03 9.91
CA LEU A 77 -9.73 8.59 9.14
C LEU A 77 -10.43 9.76 8.45
N VAL A 78 -10.86 9.51 7.21
CA VAL A 78 -11.72 10.43 6.45
C VAL A 78 -13.13 9.86 6.41
N ASN A 79 -14.08 10.53 7.06
CA ASN A 79 -15.46 10.07 7.16
C ASN A 79 -16.40 10.92 6.31
N ASN A 80 -17.51 10.31 5.88
CA ASN A 80 -18.63 10.99 5.18
C ASN A 80 -18.25 11.68 3.87
N VAL A 81 -17.38 11.06 3.08
CA VAL A 81 -17.01 11.56 1.74
C VAL A 81 -17.96 10.98 0.69
N THR A 82 -18.65 11.85 -0.03
CA THR A 82 -19.33 11.49 -1.28
C THR A 82 -18.34 11.67 -2.41
N ILE A 83 -17.84 10.57 -2.97
CA ILE A 83 -16.88 10.59 -4.07
C ILE A 83 -17.57 11.19 -5.31
N PRO A 84 -17.04 12.27 -5.91
CA PRO A 84 -17.62 12.87 -7.10
C PRO A 84 -17.63 11.88 -8.28
N ASN A 85 -18.65 11.98 -9.13
CA ASN A 85 -18.77 11.16 -10.33
C ASN A 85 -17.88 11.70 -11.47
N VAL A 86 -16.57 11.64 -11.28
CA VAL A 86 -15.53 12.01 -12.24
C VAL A 86 -14.45 10.92 -12.28
N GLU A 87 -13.61 10.93 -13.30
CA GLU A 87 -12.62 9.87 -13.55
C GLU A 87 -11.61 9.68 -12.41
N THR A 88 -11.14 10.78 -11.79
CA THR A 88 -10.17 10.71 -10.69
C THR A 88 -10.49 11.78 -9.64
N THR A 89 -10.51 11.36 -8.37
CA THR A 89 -10.76 12.25 -7.24
C THR A 89 -9.54 12.24 -6.31
N TYR A 90 -8.99 13.43 -6.06
CA TYR A 90 -8.03 13.65 -4.97
C TYR A 90 -8.76 14.36 -3.85
N TRP A 91 -8.90 13.68 -2.71
CA TRP A 91 -9.62 14.17 -1.55
C TRP A 91 -8.65 14.48 -0.41
N CYS A 92 -8.72 15.70 0.13
CA CYS A 92 -7.84 16.20 1.17
C CYS A 92 -8.66 16.56 2.41
N THR A 93 -8.16 16.15 3.58
CA THR A 93 -8.72 16.52 4.87
C THR A 93 -7.61 17.01 5.80
N LEU A 94 -7.87 18.08 6.55
CA LEU A 94 -6.99 18.53 7.61
C LEU A 94 -7.37 17.83 8.91
N ILE A 95 -6.43 17.08 9.49
CA ILE A 95 -6.61 16.39 10.77
C ILE A 95 -5.65 17.00 11.79
N LYS A 96 -6.20 17.53 12.88
CA LYS A 96 -5.40 18.02 14.01
C LYS A 96 -4.97 16.83 14.88
N LEU A 97 -3.69 16.78 15.24
CA LEU A 97 -3.21 15.79 16.19
C LEU A 97 -3.85 15.99 17.57
N PRO A 98 -4.17 14.90 18.31
CA PRO A 98 -4.68 15.01 19.66
C PRO A 98 -3.72 15.75 20.61
N ASP A 99 -4.26 16.44 21.61
CA ASP A 99 -3.48 17.19 22.61
C ASP A 99 -2.47 16.34 23.40
N ALA A 100 -2.61 15.01 23.40
CA ALA A 100 -1.65 14.10 24.00
C ALA A 100 -0.27 14.13 23.31
N PHE A 101 -0.21 14.57 22.05
CA PHE A 101 0.99 14.58 21.22
C PHE A 101 1.66 15.96 21.14
N LYS A 102 1.78 16.65 22.29
CA LYS A 102 2.46 17.95 22.41
C LYS A 102 3.99 17.84 22.46
N GLN A 103 4.51 16.64 22.71
CA GLN A 103 5.94 16.35 22.69
C GLN A 103 6.32 15.72 21.34
N PRO A 104 7.58 15.88 20.87
CA PRO A 104 8.05 15.20 19.68
C PRO A 104 7.85 13.68 19.78
N ILE A 105 7.28 13.09 18.74
CA ILE A 105 7.04 11.65 18.62
C ILE A 105 7.69 11.09 17.35
N HIS A 106 7.94 9.79 17.34
CA HIS A 106 8.41 9.06 16.18
C HIS A 106 7.32 8.08 15.73
N ILE A 107 6.96 8.14 14.45
CA ILE A 107 6.12 7.11 13.82
C ILE A 107 7.03 5.96 13.43
N VAL A 108 6.86 4.81 14.07
CA VAL A 108 7.70 3.62 13.84
C VAL A 108 7.03 2.57 12.95
N GLN A 109 5.71 2.67 12.78
CA GLN A 109 4.90 1.79 11.94
C GLN A 109 3.66 2.56 11.47
N TYR A 110 3.16 2.22 10.29
CA TYR A 110 1.87 2.66 9.78
C TYR A 110 1.25 1.55 8.93
N GLU A 111 -0.07 1.55 8.83
CA GLU A 111 -0.83 0.66 7.97
C GLU A 111 -2.03 1.38 7.35
N ALA A 112 -2.60 0.80 6.30
CA ALA A 112 -3.79 1.33 5.65
C ALA A 112 -5.07 0.85 6.33
N ILE A 113 -5.97 1.78 6.64
CA ILE A 113 -7.32 1.47 7.14
C ILE A 113 -8.31 1.79 6.02
N ILE A 114 -8.83 0.76 5.34
CA ILE A 114 -9.78 0.89 4.24
C ILE A 114 -10.96 -0.05 4.47
N ASN A 115 -12.18 0.50 4.47
CA ASN A 115 -13.40 -0.30 4.58
C ASN A 115 -13.57 -1.21 3.36
N GLU A 116 -14.13 -2.41 3.57
CA GLU A 116 -14.33 -3.42 2.52
C GLU A 116 -15.03 -2.87 1.27
N GLN A 117 -16.03 -2.00 1.43
CA GLN A 117 -16.79 -1.42 0.33
C GLN A 117 -15.94 -0.50 -0.58
N ASN A 118 -14.81 -0.01 -0.07
CA ASN A 118 -13.98 1.00 -0.74
C ASN A 118 -12.62 0.45 -1.20
N LYS A 119 -12.32 -0.83 -0.97
CA LYS A 119 -11.02 -1.44 -1.31
C LYS A 119 -10.69 -1.39 -2.79
N ASP A 120 -11.71 -1.42 -3.65
CA ASP A 120 -11.55 -1.35 -5.10
C ASP A 120 -11.53 0.09 -5.64
N ILE A 121 -11.76 1.09 -4.78
CA ILE A 121 -11.86 2.51 -5.14
C ILE A 121 -10.63 3.29 -4.67
N VAL A 122 -10.16 3.02 -3.45
CA VAL A 122 -8.99 3.70 -2.88
C VAL A 122 -7.71 3.07 -3.45
N HIS A 123 -7.04 3.79 -4.35
CA HIS A 123 -5.78 3.34 -4.93
C HIS A 123 -4.57 3.83 -4.13
N HIS A 124 -4.55 5.12 -3.72
CA HIS A 124 -3.44 5.77 -3.01
C HIS A 124 -3.96 6.50 -1.76
N MET A 125 -3.11 6.57 -0.73
CA MET A 125 -3.31 7.42 0.44
C MET A 125 -1.96 8.01 0.87
N GLU A 126 -1.96 9.29 1.22
CA GLU A 126 -0.76 10.00 1.65
C GLU A 126 -1.09 10.85 2.88
N LEU A 127 -0.22 10.79 3.89
CA LEU A 127 -0.29 11.63 5.08
C LEU A 127 0.82 12.67 5.02
N PHE A 128 0.43 13.93 5.09
CA PHE A 128 1.35 15.06 5.07
C PHE A 128 1.40 15.78 6.42
N HIS A 129 2.59 16.20 6.81
CA HIS A 129 2.80 17.14 7.90
C HIS A 129 2.80 18.58 7.35
N CYS A 130 2.06 19.45 8.03
CA CYS A 130 2.04 20.88 7.76
C CYS A 130 3.15 21.57 8.54
N GLU A 131 4.16 22.08 7.84
CA GLU A 131 5.27 22.80 8.47
C GLU A 131 4.89 24.26 8.70
N VAL A 132 4.19 24.49 9.81
CA VAL A 132 3.65 25.79 10.23
C VAL A 132 4.18 26.19 11.61
N ASP A 133 4.04 27.48 11.96
CA ASP A 133 4.30 27.95 13.33
C ASP A 133 3.39 27.22 14.33
N VAL A 134 3.91 26.93 15.52
CA VAL A 134 3.19 26.18 16.58
C VAL A 134 1.91 26.90 17.01
N GLU A 135 1.89 28.22 16.98
CA GLU A 135 0.73 29.03 17.36
C GLU A 135 -0.23 29.28 16.17
N LYS A 136 0.12 28.82 14.96
CA LYS A 136 -0.71 29.04 13.77
C LYS A 136 -1.83 28.01 13.71
N GLU A 137 -3.05 28.48 13.93
CA GLU A 137 -4.24 27.68 13.65
C GLU A 137 -4.50 27.60 12.14
N LEU A 138 -4.60 26.38 11.63
CA LEU A 138 -4.97 26.12 10.24
C LEU A 138 -6.49 25.97 10.13
N PRO A 139 -7.11 26.58 9.09
CA PRO A 139 -8.54 26.44 8.85
C PRO A 139 -8.89 24.98 8.54
N PRO A 140 -10.02 24.45 9.05
CA PRO A 140 -10.44 23.10 8.75
C PRO A 140 -10.70 22.93 7.25
N TRP A 141 -10.38 21.76 6.73
CA TRP A 141 -10.62 21.41 5.34
C TRP A 141 -11.04 19.95 5.22
N ASN A 142 -12.02 19.68 4.36
CA ASN A 142 -12.47 18.34 4.02
C ASN A 142 -13.14 18.42 2.64
N GLY A 143 -12.38 18.21 1.58
CA GLY A 143 -12.84 18.46 0.21
C GLY A 143 -11.81 18.08 -0.84
N LEU A 144 -12.03 18.54 -2.07
CA LEU A 144 -11.10 18.31 -3.17
C LEU A 144 -9.74 18.98 -2.90
N CYS A 145 -8.64 18.27 -3.16
CA CYS A 145 -7.29 18.80 -2.96
C CYS A 145 -6.94 20.00 -3.84
N HIS A 146 -7.64 20.18 -4.96
CA HIS A 146 -7.42 21.25 -5.94
C HIS A 146 -8.64 22.18 -6.05
N ASP A 147 -9.45 22.26 -5.01
CA ASP A 147 -10.58 23.19 -4.97
C ASP A 147 -10.09 24.64 -4.88
N SER A 148 -10.72 25.56 -5.62
CA SER A 148 -10.39 26.99 -5.54
C SER A 148 -10.69 27.61 -4.17
N ASN A 149 -11.53 26.98 -3.36
CA ASN A 149 -11.85 27.40 -2.01
C ASN A 149 -10.91 26.81 -0.95
N MET A 150 -9.96 25.95 -1.34
CA MET A 150 -8.97 25.41 -0.40
C MET A 150 -8.11 26.55 0.14
N PRO A 151 -7.98 26.72 1.46
CA PRO A 151 -7.17 27.79 2.02
C PRO A 151 -5.70 27.67 1.62
N GLU A 152 -5.11 28.76 1.12
CA GLU A 152 -3.72 28.84 0.68
C GLU A 152 -2.73 28.42 1.79
N SER A 153 -3.08 28.63 3.06
CA SER A 153 -2.27 28.19 4.20
C SER A 153 -2.03 26.68 4.26
N LEU A 154 -2.91 25.87 3.64
CA LEU A 154 -2.77 24.41 3.56
C LEU A 154 -1.80 23.96 2.48
N GLU A 155 -1.37 24.84 1.57
CA GLU A 155 -0.33 24.51 0.59
C GLU A 155 1.04 24.24 1.24
N GLN A 156 1.18 24.51 2.54
CA GLN A 156 2.37 24.21 3.35
C GLN A 156 2.41 22.74 3.82
N CYS A 157 1.29 22.02 3.70
CA CYS A 157 1.16 20.61 4.06
C CYS A 157 1.72 19.69 2.96
N LYS A 158 3.04 19.73 2.75
CA LYS A 158 3.73 19.01 1.66
C LYS A 158 4.76 18.00 2.14
N ARG A 159 5.08 17.97 3.44
CA ARG A 159 6.06 17.03 3.98
C ARG A 159 5.44 15.65 4.14
N VAL A 160 5.83 14.69 3.31
CA VAL A 160 5.34 13.31 3.37
C VAL A 160 5.76 12.66 4.69
N THR A 161 4.78 12.14 5.41
CA THR A 161 4.96 11.42 6.69
C THR A 161 4.72 9.93 6.50
N ALA A 162 3.70 9.57 5.74
CA ALA A 162 3.40 8.19 5.35
C ALA A 162 2.78 8.18 3.95
N ALA A 163 3.02 7.10 3.22
CA ALA A 163 2.42 6.87 1.91
C ALA A 163 2.03 5.41 1.79
N TRP A 164 0.88 5.18 1.17
CA TRP A 164 0.35 3.86 0.87
C TRP A 164 -0.20 3.84 -0.55
N ALA A 165 0.02 2.74 -1.26
CA ALA A 165 -0.56 2.47 -2.55
C ALA A 165 -1.01 1.01 -2.61
N TYR A 166 -1.92 0.71 -3.54
CA TYR A 166 -2.43 -0.65 -3.75
C TYR A 166 -1.30 -1.68 -3.85
N GLY A 167 -1.41 -2.75 -3.05
CA GLY A 167 -0.42 -3.84 -2.97
C GLY A 167 0.71 -3.61 -1.96
N ALA A 168 0.78 -2.44 -1.30
CA ALA A 168 1.67 -2.24 -0.17
C ALA A 168 1.11 -2.91 1.10
N GLY A 169 1.93 -3.75 1.74
CA GLY A 169 1.65 -4.50 2.96
C GLY A 169 2.75 -5.51 3.30
#